data_AF-A0AAE9JFK1-F1
#
_entry.id   AF-A0AAE9JFK1-F1
#
_cell.length_a   1.000
_cell.length_b   1.000
_cell.length_c   1.000
_cell.angle_alpha   90.00
_cell.angle_beta   90.00
_cell.angle_gamma   90.00
#
_symmetry.space_group_name_H-M   'P 1'
#
loop_
_entity.id
_entity.type
_entity.pdbx_description
1 polymer ?
#
loop_
_entity_poly.entity_id
_entity_poly.type
_entity_poly.pdbx_seq_one_letter_code
_entity_poly.pdbx_strand_id
1 'polypeptide(L)'
;MNCATGICGPREQCNGAGGEPPANLAEFTFQGNAADDFYDVSLVDGYNIPVLIDAIGGEGNCRRAGGCFTDINEKCPGNLAVKRDGRTVACKSACMAYNTDHDCCRGAFGTSDKCKPSETSRMFKDACPQAYSYAYDDPTSTFTCRNANYVVQFC
;
A
#
# COMPACT_ATOMS: atom_id res chain seq x y z
N MET A 1 19.67 11.08 -10.20
CA MET A 1 18.19 11.05 -10.24
C MET A 1 17.66 11.53 -8.90
N ASN A 2 16.65 12.41 -8.88
CA ASN A 2 16.07 12.97 -7.65
C ASN A 2 14.53 12.93 -7.75
N CYS A 3 13.94 11.86 -7.22
CA CYS A 3 12.50 11.62 -7.22
C CYS A 3 11.81 12.36 -6.07
N ALA A 4 10.57 12.82 -6.27
CA ALA A 4 9.78 13.42 -5.19
C ALA A 4 9.38 12.41 -4.11
N THR A 5 9.14 11.17 -4.54
CA THR A 5 8.57 10.07 -3.75
C THR A 5 9.18 8.76 -4.22
N GLY A 6 9.29 7.76 -3.33
CA GLY A 6 9.75 6.41 -3.71
C GLY A 6 11.20 6.37 -4.21
N ILE A 7 12.05 7.29 -3.77
CA ILE A 7 13.47 7.29 -4.15
C ILE A 7 14.17 6.07 -3.54
N CYS A 8 14.97 5.36 -4.33
CA CYS A 8 15.74 4.18 -3.90
C CYS A 8 17.26 4.38 -4.05
N GLY A 9 17.68 5.65 -4.03
CA GLY A 9 19.05 6.11 -4.23
C GLY A 9 19.22 7.04 -5.45
N PRO A 10 20.43 7.57 -5.68
CA PRO A 10 20.69 8.55 -6.74
C PRO A 10 20.80 7.93 -8.15
N ARG A 11 20.03 6.88 -8.44
CA ARG A 11 20.11 6.01 -9.63
C ARG A 11 18.73 5.53 -10.07
N GLU A 12 18.62 5.08 -11.31
CA GLU A 12 17.39 4.52 -11.88
C GLU A 12 17.09 3.10 -11.39
N GLN A 13 18.11 2.23 -11.37
CA GLN A 13 17.97 0.87 -10.86
C GLN A 13 18.15 0.87 -9.35
N CYS A 14 17.14 0.39 -8.62
CA CYS A 14 17.17 0.38 -7.16
C CYS A 14 18.20 -0.60 -6.56
N ASN A 15 18.70 -1.58 -7.32
CA ASN A 15 19.74 -2.52 -6.90
C ASN A 15 19.47 -3.19 -5.54
N GLY A 16 18.21 -3.58 -5.30
CA GLY A 16 17.77 -4.21 -4.05
C GLY A 16 17.46 -3.25 -2.91
N ALA A 17 17.66 -1.94 -3.06
CA ALA A 17 17.16 -0.96 -2.10
C ALA A 17 15.65 -0.79 -2.25
N GLY A 18 14.93 -0.69 -1.12
CA GLY A 18 13.53 -0.28 -1.10
C GLY A 18 13.37 1.19 -1.48
N GLY A 19 12.21 1.54 -2.03
CA GLY A 19 11.83 2.94 -2.19
C GLY A 19 11.53 3.59 -0.84
N GLU A 20 12.00 4.82 -0.62
CA GLU A 20 11.71 5.56 0.60
C GLU A 20 10.23 5.93 0.70
N PRO A 21 9.54 5.56 1.80
CA PRO A 21 8.17 5.97 2.06
C PRO A 21 8.03 7.51 2.24
N PRO A 22 6.87 8.14 1.93
CA PRO A 22 5.62 7.48 1.56
C PRO A 22 5.59 6.98 0.12
N ALA A 23 5.25 5.71 -0.04
CA ALA A 23 5.06 5.06 -1.32
C ALA A 23 4.14 3.86 -1.12
N ASN A 24 3.12 3.73 -1.97
CA ASN A 24 2.31 2.51 -1.97
C ASN A 24 3.05 1.39 -2.69
N LEU A 25 2.79 0.16 -2.24
CA LEU A 25 3.50 -1.03 -2.70
C LEU A 25 2.56 -1.94 -3.48
N ALA A 26 3.11 -2.63 -4.49
CA ALA A 26 2.48 -3.78 -5.10
C ALA A 26 3.28 -5.01 -4.62
N GLU A 27 2.66 -5.82 -3.78
CA GLU A 27 3.31 -6.90 -3.07
C GLU A 27 2.89 -8.26 -3.65
N PHE A 28 3.84 -9.18 -3.75
CA PHE A 28 3.63 -10.51 -4.32
C PHE A 28 4.39 -11.56 -3.52
N THR A 29 3.74 -12.69 -3.27
CA THR A 29 4.34 -13.94 -2.82
C THR A 29 3.89 -15.03 -3.77
N PHE A 30 4.78 -15.46 -4.67
CA PHE A 30 4.49 -16.53 -5.62
C PHE A 30 4.61 -17.91 -4.98
N GLN A 31 3.71 -18.83 -5.36
CA GLN A 31 3.71 -20.23 -4.92
C GLN A 31 3.77 -20.38 -3.40
N GLY A 32 2.95 -19.60 -2.68
CA GLY A 32 2.79 -19.66 -1.25
C GLY A 32 2.01 -20.89 -0.78
N ASN A 33 1.11 -20.69 0.18
CA ASN A 33 0.31 -21.79 0.72
C ASN A 33 -0.54 -22.46 -0.39
N ALA A 34 -0.56 -23.79 -0.41
CA ALA A 34 -1.26 -24.59 -1.42
C ALA A 34 -0.91 -24.24 -2.89
N ALA A 35 0.29 -23.69 -3.11
CA ALA A 35 0.77 -23.19 -4.40
C ALA A 35 -0.05 -22.01 -4.97
N ASP A 36 -0.81 -21.31 -4.13
CA ASP A 36 -1.44 -20.02 -4.48
C ASP A 36 -0.38 -18.92 -4.50
N ASP A 37 -0.47 -18.03 -5.48
CA ASP A 37 0.16 -16.73 -5.42
C ASP A 37 -0.69 -15.80 -4.55
N PHE A 38 -0.06 -15.07 -3.64
CA PHE A 38 -0.66 -14.04 -2.81
C PHE A 38 -0.20 -12.69 -3.31
N TYR A 39 -1.11 -11.74 -3.45
CA TYR A 39 -0.78 -10.40 -3.91
C TYR A 39 -1.74 -9.37 -3.35
N ASP A 40 -1.24 -8.15 -3.24
CA ASP A 40 -1.97 -7.03 -2.72
C ASP A 40 -1.35 -5.70 -3.14
N VAL A 41 -2.14 -4.63 -3.00
CA VAL A 41 -1.61 -3.26 -3.01
C VAL A 41 -1.68 -2.74 -1.59
N SER A 42 -0.59 -2.16 -1.11
CA SER A 42 -0.44 -1.74 0.28
C SER A 42 -0.16 -0.27 0.42
N LEU A 43 -0.94 0.37 1.31
CA LEU A 43 -0.82 1.76 1.72
C LEU A 43 -0.27 1.88 3.15
N VAL A 44 0.24 0.78 3.72
CA VAL A 44 0.82 0.74 5.07
C VAL A 44 1.99 1.72 5.19
N ASP A 45 2.80 1.81 4.13
CA ASP A 45 3.91 2.74 3.98
C ASP A 45 3.48 4.07 3.34
N GLY A 46 2.18 4.38 3.37
CA GLY A 46 1.62 5.59 2.80
C GLY A 46 1.24 5.44 1.33
N TYR A 47 0.92 6.58 0.72
CA TYR A 47 0.43 6.68 -0.65
C TYR A 47 1.20 7.74 -1.41
N ASN A 48 1.52 7.48 -2.68
CA ASN A 48 2.05 8.50 -3.58
C ASN A 48 1.29 8.56 -4.92
N ILE A 49 1.02 7.42 -5.55
CA ILE A 49 0.31 7.36 -6.85
C ILE A 49 -0.68 6.18 -6.90
N PRO A 50 -1.79 6.27 -7.64
CA PRO A 50 -2.71 5.14 -7.77
C PRO A 50 -2.01 3.91 -8.39
N VAL A 51 -2.15 2.76 -7.74
CA VAL A 51 -1.65 1.46 -8.24
C VAL A 51 -2.75 0.43 -8.13
N LEU A 52 -2.84 -0.43 -9.13
CA LEU A 52 -3.65 -1.64 -9.10
C LEU A 52 -2.88 -2.83 -9.69
N ILE A 53 -3.30 -4.03 -9.28
CA ILE A 53 -2.81 -5.30 -9.80
C ILE A 53 -4.00 -6.05 -10.40
N ASP A 54 -3.91 -6.37 -11.69
CA ASP A 54 -4.83 -7.28 -12.36
C ASP A 54 -4.15 -8.63 -12.61
N ALA A 55 -4.79 -9.71 -12.16
CA ALA A 55 -4.43 -11.07 -12.52
C ALA A 55 -4.99 -11.42 -13.91
N ILE A 56 -4.12 -11.88 -14.80
CA ILE A 56 -4.44 -12.23 -16.18
C ILE A 56 -4.36 -13.74 -16.34
N GLY A 57 -5.52 -14.34 -16.56
CA GLY A 57 -5.69 -15.79 -16.50
C GLY A 57 -5.60 -16.30 -15.05
N GLY A 58 -5.36 -17.60 -14.92
CA GLY A 58 -5.28 -18.28 -13.64
C GLY A 58 -6.62 -18.79 -13.11
N GLU A 59 -6.55 -19.44 -11.95
CA GLU A 59 -7.66 -20.14 -11.31
C GLU A 59 -7.83 -19.71 -9.85
N GLY A 60 -9.07 -19.74 -9.36
CA GLY A 60 -9.42 -19.33 -7.99
C GLY A 60 -10.10 -17.97 -7.96
N ASN A 61 -9.78 -17.15 -6.94
CA ASN A 61 -10.43 -15.87 -6.73
C ASN A 61 -9.96 -14.80 -7.73
N CYS A 62 -8.66 -14.70 -7.97
CA CYS A 62 -8.02 -13.87 -9.02
C CYS A 62 -8.62 -12.46 -9.13
N ARG A 63 -8.90 -11.81 -8.00
CA ARG A 63 -9.54 -10.49 -7.96
C ARG A 63 -8.50 -9.39 -8.07
N ARG A 64 -8.88 -8.27 -8.67
CA ARG A 64 -8.07 -7.04 -8.66
C ARG A 64 -7.70 -6.64 -7.23
N ALA A 65 -6.42 -6.30 -7.03
CA ALA A 65 -5.93 -5.65 -5.82
C ALA A 65 -5.67 -4.17 -6.09
N GLY A 66 -5.88 -3.34 -5.06
CA GLY A 66 -5.72 -1.90 -5.16
C GLY A 66 -6.71 -1.22 -6.10
N GLY A 67 -6.27 -0.13 -6.70
CA GLY A 67 -7.15 0.82 -7.36
C GLY A 67 -7.84 1.72 -6.34
N CYS A 68 -7.84 3.02 -6.63
CA CYS A 68 -8.42 4.03 -5.77
C CYS A 68 -9.52 4.77 -6.54
N PHE A 69 -10.69 4.92 -5.92
CA PHE A 69 -11.79 5.72 -6.46
C PHE A 69 -11.54 7.22 -6.37
N THR A 70 -10.61 7.63 -5.51
CA THR A 70 -10.20 9.03 -5.33
C THR A 70 -8.70 9.06 -5.08
N ASP A 71 -8.02 10.06 -5.64
CA ASP A 71 -6.62 10.34 -5.32
C ASP A 71 -6.51 10.81 -3.86
N ILE A 72 -5.79 10.04 -3.04
CA ILE A 72 -5.60 10.35 -1.61
C ILE A 72 -4.83 11.67 -1.43
N ASN A 73 -3.95 12.05 -2.37
CA ASN A 73 -3.18 13.29 -2.28
C ASN A 73 -4.07 14.54 -2.29
N GLU A 74 -5.24 14.49 -2.95
CA GLU A 74 -6.20 15.61 -3.00
C GLU A 74 -6.86 15.89 -1.64
N LYS A 75 -7.00 14.85 -0.81
CA LYS A 75 -7.68 14.91 0.49
C LYS A 75 -6.74 14.70 1.67
N CYS A 76 -5.44 14.55 1.42
CA CYS A 76 -4.46 14.26 2.45
C CYS A 76 -4.39 15.39 3.49
N PRO A 77 -4.65 15.11 4.79
CA PRO A 77 -4.52 16.09 5.85
C PRO A 77 -3.14 16.75 5.88
N GLY A 78 -3.08 18.03 6.25
CA GLY A 78 -1.84 18.81 6.17
C GLY A 78 -0.68 18.26 6.99
N ASN A 79 -0.95 17.57 8.10
CA ASN A 79 0.05 16.93 8.95
C ASN A 79 0.56 15.58 8.39
N LEU A 80 -0.15 15.00 7.43
CA LEU A 80 0.24 13.77 6.72
C LEU A 80 0.84 14.05 5.34
N ALA A 81 0.55 15.22 4.77
CA ALA A 81 0.94 15.58 3.42
C ALA A 81 2.45 15.80 3.27
N VAL A 82 3.05 15.16 2.26
CA VAL A 82 4.36 15.49 1.73
C VAL A 82 4.17 16.46 0.58
N LYS A 83 4.76 17.65 0.67
CA LYS A 83 4.59 18.71 -0.33
C LYS A 83 5.85 18.93 -1.16
N ARG A 84 5.67 19.14 -2.47
CA ARG A 84 6.69 19.61 -3.41
C ARG A 84 6.06 20.70 -4.28
N ASP A 85 6.74 21.84 -4.39
CA ASP A 85 6.28 22.99 -5.19
C ASP A 85 4.82 23.41 -4.89
N GLY A 86 4.45 23.36 -3.61
CA GLY A 86 3.11 23.72 -3.13
C GLY A 86 2.03 22.66 -3.30
N ARG A 87 2.33 21.53 -3.97
CA ARG A 87 1.39 20.42 -4.20
C ARG A 87 1.68 19.24 -3.27
N THR A 88 0.64 18.57 -2.82
CA THR A 88 0.80 17.27 -2.13
C THR A 88 1.18 16.23 -3.16
N VAL A 89 2.32 15.57 -2.95
CA VAL A 89 2.86 14.50 -3.84
C VAL A 89 2.82 13.13 -3.20
N ALA A 90 2.63 13.07 -1.89
CA ALA A 90 2.47 11.83 -1.13
C ALA A 90 1.68 12.10 0.15
N CYS A 91 1.07 11.06 0.70
CA CYS A 91 0.37 11.07 1.97
C CYS A 91 0.97 9.99 2.90
N LYS A 92 1.47 10.41 4.06
CA LYS A 92 1.97 9.50 5.10
C LYS A 92 0.83 8.65 5.66
N SER A 93 1.11 7.39 5.97
CA SER A 93 0.25 6.61 6.85
C SER A 93 0.32 7.12 8.30
N ALA A 94 -0.61 6.66 9.15
CA ALA A 94 -0.61 7.02 10.57
C ALA A 94 0.69 6.57 11.27
N CYS A 95 1.18 5.36 10.98
CA CYS A 95 2.42 4.86 11.57
C CYS A 95 3.60 5.79 11.24
N MET A 96 3.71 6.20 9.97
CA MET A 96 4.78 7.11 9.53
C MET A 96 4.68 8.49 10.16
N ALA A 97 3.47 9.01 10.35
CA ALA A 97 3.27 10.36 10.85
C ALA A 97 3.44 10.46 12.37
N TYR A 98 2.97 9.46 13.12
CA TYR A 98 2.87 9.52 14.57
C TYR A 98 3.80 8.55 15.29
N ASN A 99 4.21 7.46 14.62
CA ASN A 99 5.13 6.44 15.14
C ASN A 99 4.72 5.89 16.52
N THR A 100 3.43 5.77 16.78
CA THR A 100 2.91 5.18 18.02
C THR A 100 2.83 3.66 17.89
N ASP A 101 2.77 2.94 19.02
CA ASP A 101 2.54 1.50 18.98
C ASP A 101 1.16 1.14 18.42
N HIS A 102 0.16 1.99 18.65
CA HIS A 102 -1.18 1.83 18.10
C HIS A 102 -1.18 1.94 16.58
N ASP A 103 -0.61 3.02 16.03
CA ASP A 103 -0.67 3.29 14.59
C ASP A 103 0.21 2.36 13.76
N CYS A 104 1.27 1.82 14.37
CA CYS A 104 2.18 0.87 13.76
C CYS A 104 1.86 -0.59 14.11
N CYS A 105 0.79 -0.86 14.86
CA CYS A 105 0.44 -2.20 15.33
C CYS A 105 1.60 -2.94 16.02
N ARG A 106 2.27 -2.31 16.99
CA ARG A 106 3.40 -2.87 17.75
C ARG A 106 3.03 -3.15 19.20
N GLY A 107 3.86 -3.93 19.87
CA GLY A 107 3.74 -4.17 21.31
C GLY A 107 2.36 -4.72 21.69
N ALA A 108 1.64 -4.00 22.54
CA ALA A 108 0.29 -4.36 22.96
C ALA A 108 -0.74 -4.40 21.82
N PHE A 109 -0.46 -3.77 20.67
CA PHE A 109 -1.30 -3.75 19.48
C PHE A 109 -0.80 -4.69 18.37
N GLY A 110 0.20 -5.53 18.65
CA GLY A 110 0.81 -6.45 17.67
C GLY A 110 0.00 -7.69 17.32
N THR A 111 -1.32 -7.62 17.40
CA THR A 111 -2.24 -8.69 17.00
C THR A 111 -3.47 -8.08 16.33
N SER A 112 -4.08 -8.81 15.39
CA SER A 112 -5.21 -8.32 14.60
C SER A 112 -6.45 -7.99 15.43
N ASP A 113 -6.65 -8.66 16.58
CA ASP A 113 -7.73 -8.36 17.52
C ASP A 113 -7.50 -7.04 18.26
N LYS A 114 -6.24 -6.59 18.42
CA LYS A 114 -5.86 -5.41 19.20
C LYS A 114 -5.55 -4.19 18.35
N CYS A 115 -4.93 -4.35 17.18
CA CYS A 115 -4.70 -3.20 16.30
C CYS A 115 -6.00 -2.83 15.59
N LYS A 116 -6.55 -1.66 15.93
CA LYS A 116 -7.77 -1.14 15.31
C LYS A 116 -7.43 -0.12 14.22
N PRO A 117 -8.25 -0.01 13.17
CA PRO A 117 -8.06 1.02 12.16
C PRO A 117 -7.98 2.43 12.78
N SER A 118 -7.00 3.22 12.33
CA SER A 118 -6.90 4.64 12.66
C SER A 118 -7.83 5.47 11.77
N GLU A 119 -7.96 6.77 12.05
CA GLU A 119 -8.69 7.68 11.14
C GLU A 119 -8.02 7.73 9.75
N THR A 120 -6.68 7.74 9.72
CA THR A 120 -5.92 7.75 8.47
C THR A 120 -6.14 6.47 7.67
N SER A 121 -6.09 5.30 8.32
CA SER A 121 -6.28 4.03 7.60
C SER A 121 -7.72 3.89 7.11
N ARG A 122 -8.73 4.37 7.86
CA ARG A 122 -10.11 4.46 7.36
C ARG A 122 -10.21 5.33 6.12
N MET A 123 -9.60 6.52 6.11
CA MET A 123 -9.56 7.40 4.94
C MET A 123 -8.91 6.73 3.73
N PHE A 124 -7.78 6.04 3.93
CA PHE A 124 -7.11 5.28 2.87
C PHE A 124 -8.00 4.15 2.34
N LYS A 125 -8.69 3.45 3.24
CA LYS A 125 -9.59 2.36 2.87
C LYS A 125 -10.81 2.84 2.10
N ASP A 126 -11.40 3.96 2.50
CA ASP A 126 -12.53 4.56 1.79
C ASP A 126 -12.14 4.98 0.37
N ALA A 127 -10.91 5.48 0.19
CA ALA A 127 -10.38 5.83 -1.12
C ALA A 127 -10.02 4.59 -1.96
N CYS A 128 -9.44 3.56 -1.35
CA CYS A 128 -8.93 2.36 -2.04
C CYS A 128 -9.39 1.07 -1.32
N PRO A 129 -10.67 0.65 -1.46
CA PRO A 129 -11.22 -0.45 -0.66
C PRO A 129 -10.57 -1.82 -0.88
N GLN A 130 -9.86 -2.00 -2.00
CA GLN A 130 -9.15 -3.24 -2.34
C GLN A 130 -7.64 -3.17 -2.02
N ALA A 131 -7.18 -2.15 -1.29
CA ALA A 131 -5.80 -2.03 -0.83
C ALA A 131 -5.72 -2.23 0.69
N TYR A 132 -4.57 -2.70 1.18
CA TYR A 132 -4.24 -2.66 2.59
C TYR A 132 -4.14 -1.21 3.06
N SER A 133 -4.91 -0.85 4.07
CA SER A 133 -4.87 0.49 4.66
C SER A 133 -4.03 0.57 5.95
N TYR A 134 -3.78 -0.57 6.60
CA TYR A 134 -2.94 -0.74 7.79
C TYR A 134 -2.52 -2.22 7.93
N ALA A 135 -1.61 -2.52 8.86
CA ALA A 135 -0.90 -3.81 8.91
C ALA A 135 -1.77 -5.07 9.11
N TYR A 136 -3.01 -4.95 9.60
CA TYR A 136 -3.90 -6.11 9.84
C TYR A 136 -5.21 -6.01 9.04
N ASP A 137 -5.16 -5.40 7.85
CA ASP A 137 -6.29 -5.26 6.92
C ASP A 137 -6.45 -6.49 5.98
N ASP A 138 -6.00 -7.68 6.41
CA ASP A 138 -5.99 -8.90 5.60
C ASP A 138 -7.35 -9.31 5.02
N PRO A 139 -8.48 -9.28 5.78
CA PRO A 139 -9.74 -9.88 5.32
C PRO A 139 -10.33 -9.28 4.05
N THR A 140 -9.89 -8.08 3.67
CA THR A 140 -10.40 -7.36 2.49
C THR A 140 -9.31 -6.96 1.50
N SER A 141 -8.05 -7.32 1.76
CA SER A 141 -6.90 -6.76 1.04
C SER A 141 -5.91 -7.82 0.56
N THR A 142 -5.96 -9.06 1.06
CA THR A 142 -5.19 -10.17 0.50
C THR A 142 -5.96 -10.86 -0.61
N PHE A 143 -5.33 -11.00 -1.77
CA PHE A 143 -5.89 -11.70 -2.91
C PHE A 143 -5.04 -12.91 -3.26
N THR A 144 -5.71 -13.96 -3.72
CA THR A 144 -5.05 -15.18 -4.18
C THR A 144 -5.42 -15.52 -5.61
N CYS A 145 -4.48 -16.10 -6.34
CA CYS A 145 -4.69 -16.67 -7.66
C CYS A 145 -3.67 -17.78 -7.91
N ARG A 146 -3.98 -18.73 -8.78
CA ARG A 146 -3.03 -19.77 -9.21
C ARG A 146 -2.77 -19.67 -10.69
N ASN A 147 -1.53 -19.91 -11.10
CA ASN A 147 -1.13 -20.01 -12.51
C ASN A 147 -1.51 -18.75 -13.34
N ALA A 148 -1.35 -17.56 -12.76
CA ALA A 148 -1.67 -16.30 -13.40
C ALA A 148 -0.44 -15.54 -13.87
N ASN A 149 -0.64 -14.66 -14.83
CA ASN A 149 0.25 -13.52 -15.07
C ASN A 149 -0.32 -12.28 -14.39
N TYR A 150 0.50 -11.25 -14.18
CA TYR A 150 0.08 -10.05 -13.48
C TYR A 150 0.42 -8.78 -14.26
N VAL A 151 -0.49 -7.82 -14.22
CA VAL A 151 -0.26 -6.45 -14.71
C VAL A 151 -0.32 -5.51 -13.52
N VAL A 152 0.78 -4.82 -13.26
CA VAL A 152 0.82 -3.68 -12.32
C VAL A 152 0.62 -2.41 -13.13
N GLN A 153 -0.44 -1.67 -12.85
CA GLN A 153 -0.77 -0.44 -13.55
C GLN A 153 -0.63 0.76 -12.61
N PHE A 154 0.07 1.80 -13.10
CA PHE A 154 0.17 3.12 -12.51
C PHE A 154 -0.70 4.10 -13.33
N CYS A 155 -1.34 5.07 -12.69
CA CYS A 155 -2.13 6.11 -13.35
C CYS A 155 -1.51 7.49 -13.16
#